data_AF-A0A8J2NWY7-F1
#
_entry.id   AF-A0A8J2NWY7-F1
#
_cell.length_a   1.000
_cell.length_b   1.000
_cell.length_c   1.000
_cell.angle_alpha   90.00
_cell.angle_beta   90.00
_cell.angle_gamma   90.00
#
_symmetry.space_group_name_H-M   'P 1'
#
loop_
_entity.id
_entity.type
_entity.pdbx_description
1 polymer ?
#
loop_
_entity_poly.entity_id
_entity_poly.type
_entity_poly.pdbx_seq_one_letter_code
_entity_poly.pdbx_strand_id
1 'polypeptide(L)'
;MVSKQDILANLFRQKAPREICNCKGQLEADNLSNMYAQSFCSDEATLRGENQHVISFSLYSNPESSSNATKSRYFDGVIENLWLMKEMYPDWIMRVYSNISFTPEVCEIVCLDKNIYFCNVHSLPVLGKLLCISGNIQNIHPMTWRFLAMGDPTVTKFVVRDLDSRLSQRDKDAVDQWEESGYPIHGMRDHPWHLAVIMGGMWGADNYKLCLDVAQDIQSNLLQPNWTIDMYNDQQILGNVVYAPHRNKILTHDSFACNIFQDSIPFPTKRSNDWDFVGRIHAEGNTPTAMEKCPPLCRPNYGRTWEYC
;
A
#
# COMPACT_ATOMS: atom_id res chain seq x y z
N MET A 1 17.19 -8.30 38.75
CA MET A 1 16.97 -9.71 38.36
C MET A 1 16.09 -9.70 37.14
N VAL A 2 16.61 -10.12 35.98
CA VAL A 2 15.80 -10.24 34.76
C VAL A 2 14.80 -11.36 34.99
N SER A 3 13.49 -11.11 34.81
CA SER A 3 12.47 -12.09 35.14
C SER A 3 12.52 -13.26 34.16
N LYS A 4 12.06 -14.45 34.58
CA LYS A 4 11.96 -15.63 33.70
C LYS A 4 11.06 -15.36 32.48
N GLN A 5 10.12 -14.42 32.62
CA GLN A 5 9.26 -13.91 31.55
C GLN A 5 10.03 -13.03 30.55
N ASP A 6 10.93 -12.17 31.02
CA ASP A 6 11.79 -11.33 30.16
C ASP A 6 12.83 -12.16 29.40
N ILE A 7 13.32 -13.26 29.99
CA ILE A 7 14.21 -14.22 29.33
C ILE A 7 13.46 -14.96 28.22
N LEU A 8 12.22 -15.40 28.47
CA LEU A 8 11.38 -16.06 27.46
C LEU A 8 10.94 -15.09 26.36
N ALA A 9 10.59 -13.85 26.70
CA ALA A 9 10.26 -12.81 25.73
C ALA A 9 11.44 -12.51 24.77
N ASN A 10 12.67 -12.49 25.29
CA ASN A 10 13.87 -12.31 24.46
C ASN A 10 14.27 -13.55 23.64
N LEU A 11 13.98 -14.76 24.11
CA LEU A 11 14.29 -16.01 23.39
C LEU A 11 13.40 -16.23 22.15
N PHE A 12 12.19 -15.63 22.13
CA PHE A 12 11.25 -15.72 21.01
C PHE A 12 11.05 -14.38 20.27
N ARG A 13 11.81 -13.34 20.62
CA ARG A 13 11.77 -12.06 19.90
C ARG A 13 12.28 -12.28 18.48
N GLN A 14 11.41 -12.09 17.50
CA GLN A 14 11.85 -12.04 16.11
C GLN A 14 12.72 -10.81 15.93
N LYS A 15 13.93 -10.99 15.40
CA LYS A 15 14.83 -9.86 15.14
C LYS A 15 14.17 -8.89 14.16
N ALA A 16 14.25 -7.60 14.45
CA ALA A 16 13.75 -6.58 13.55
C ALA A 16 14.54 -6.57 12.23
N PRO A 17 13.92 -6.21 11.09
CA PRO A 17 14.61 -6.10 9.79
C PRO A 17 15.94 -5.33 9.85
N ARG A 18 15.95 -4.15 10.49
CA ARG A 18 17.20 -3.36 10.65
C ARG A 18 18.25 -4.04 11.53
N GLU A 19 17.84 -4.84 12.51
CA GLU A 19 18.77 -5.64 13.33
C GLU A 19 19.38 -6.79 12.52
N ILE A 20 18.58 -7.44 11.66
CA ILE A 20 19.06 -8.47 10.73
C ILE A 20 20.10 -7.86 9.77
N CYS A 21 19.84 -6.65 9.28
CA CYS A 21 20.68 -5.93 8.32
C CYS A 21 21.82 -5.12 8.94
N ASN A 22 21.95 -5.07 10.28
CA ASN A 22 22.95 -4.28 10.99
C ASN A 22 22.98 -2.78 10.58
N CYS A 23 21.80 -2.16 10.41
CA CYS A 23 21.72 -0.75 10.04
C CYS A 23 22.28 0.16 11.16
N LYS A 24 22.95 1.25 10.77
CA LYS A 24 23.45 2.26 11.73
C LYS A 24 22.29 3.15 12.23
N GLY A 25 22.24 3.37 13.54
CA GLY A 25 21.15 4.12 14.19
C GLY A 25 19.96 3.20 14.46
N GLN A 26 19.88 2.67 15.69
CA GLN A 26 18.72 1.90 16.13
C GLN A 26 17.59 2.86 16.51
N LEU A 27 16.35 2.46 16.24
CA LEU A 27 15.20 3.01 16.94
C LEU A 27 15.33 2.54 18.40
N GLU A 28 15.65 3.45 19.32
CA GLU A 28 15.75 3.11 20.73
C GLU A 28 14.38 2.64 21.22
N ALA A 29 14.34 1.42 21.75
CA ALA A 29 13.13 0.81 22.27
C ALA A 29 12.82 1.37 23.66
N ASP A 30 12.25 2.57 23.73
CA ASP A 30 11.71 3.08 24.98
C ASP A 30 10.43 2.29 25.33
N ASN A 31 10.56 1.37 26.29
CA ASN A 31 9.49 0.64 26.97
C ASN A 31 8.39 0.03 26.06
N LEU A 32 8.71 -1.12 25.44
CA LEU A 32 7.73 -2.05 24.84
C LEU A 32 6.66 -2.56 25.84
N SER A 33 6.79 -2.29 27.14
CA SER A 33 5.90 -2.79 28.20
C SER A 33 4.53 -2.12 28.26
N ASN A 34 4.30 -1.03 27.52
CA ASN A 34 3.04 -0.26 27.54
C ASN A 34 2.39 -0.03 26.15
N MET A 35 2.83 -0.73 25.09
CA MET A 35 2.23 -0.54 23.76
C MET A 35 0.91 -1.31 23.62
N TYR A 36 -0.21 -0.58 23.57
CA TYR A 36 -1.55 -1.15 23.38
C TYR A 36 -1.80 -1.63 21.94
N ALA A 37 -1.07 -1.10 20.95
CA ALA A 37 -1.23 -1.42 19.53
C ALA A 37 0.03 -2.12 18.96
N GLN A 38 -0.09 -3.41 18.61
CA GLN A 38 0.96 -4.15 17.91
C GLN A 38 0.77 -4.01 16.39
N SER A 39 1.78 -3.54 15.67
CA SER A 39 1.72 -3.40 14.22
C SER A 39 1.64 -4.76 13.52
N PHE A 40 0.96 -4.76 12.38
CA PHE A 40 0.84 -5.89 11.47
C PHE A 40 2.07 -6.10 10.58
N CYS A 41 3.05 -5.20 10.63
CA CYS A 41 4.25 -5.25 9.81
C CYS A 41 5.44 -5.91 10.52
N SER A 42 5.87 -5.35 11.65
CA SER A 42 7.06 -5.79 12.41
C SER A 42 7.11 -5.15 13.80
N ASP A 43 7.99 -5.66 14.67
CA ASP A 43 8.31 -5.02 15.95
C ASP A 43 8.87 -3.61 15.76
N GLU A 44 9.62 -3.37 14.69
CA GLU A 44 10.16 -2.05 14.37
C GLU A 44 9.06 -1.05 14.00
N ALA A 45 8.09 -1.48 13.20
CA ALA A 45 6.91 -0.69 12.88
C ALA A 45 6.05 -0.45 14.12
N THR A 46 6.00 -1.41 15.05
CA THR A 46 5.36 -1.24 16.35
C THR A 46 6.06 -0.14 17.14
N LEU A 47 7.38 -0.21 17.31
CA LEU A 47 8.19 0.76 18.06
C LEU A 47 8.07 2.22 17.56
N ARG A 48 7.73 2.43 16.28
CA ARG A 48 7.46 3.77 15.76
C ARG A 48 6.27 4.45 16.45
N GLY A 49 5.32 3.68 16.97
CA GLY A 49 4.13 4.19 17.66
C GLY A 49 2.87 4.21 16.81
N GLU A 50 1.78 4.72 17.35
CA GLU A 50 0.48 4.80 16.67
C GLU A 50 0.43 6.00 15.70
N ASN A 51 -0.73 6.17 15.04
CA ASN A 51 -1.03 7.30 14.15
C ASN A 51 -0.17 7.41 12.89
N GLN A 52 0.26 6.27 12.35
CA GLN A 52 1.10 6.24 11.15
C GLN A 52 0.26 6.48 9.88
N HIS A 53 0.82 7.22 8.93
CA HIS A 53 0.34 7.28 7.55
C HIS A 53 1.26 6.45 6.64
N VAL A 54 0.69 5.52 5.88
CA VAL A 54 1.46 4.47 5.19
C VAL A 54 1.22 4.49 3.68
N ILE A 55 2.30 4.52 2.89
CA ILE A 55 2.25 4.06 1.50
C ILE A 55 2.70 2.59 1.48
N SER A 56 1.78 1.71 1.07
CA SER A 56 1.90 0.27 1.20
C SER A 56 2.19 -0.39 -0.14
N PHE A 57 3.18 -1.28 -0.15
CA PHE A 57 3.68 -1.96 -1.34
C PHE A 57 3.88 -3.46 -1.09
N SER A 58 3.76 -4.27 -2.16
CA SER A 58 4.15 -5.69 -2.17
C SER A 58 5.40 -5.87 -3.01
N LEU A 59 6.37 -6.63 -2.49
CA LEU A 59 7.58 -7.03 -3.20
C LEU A 59 7.76 -8.54 -3.03
N TYR A 60 7.74 -9.32 -4.11
CA TYR A 60 7.81 -10.77 -3.99
C TYR A 60 8.58 -11.42 -5.13
N SER A 61 9.24 -12.53 -4.83
CA SER A 61 9.81 -13.39 -5.86
C SER A 61 8.74 -14.35 -6.40
N ASN A 62 8.45 -14.30 -7.69
CA ASN A 62 7.71 -15.34 -8.40
C ASN A 62 8.72 -16.21 -9.20
N PRO A 63 8.69 -17.55 -9.12
CA PRO A 63 9.52 -18.44 -9.94
C PRO A 63 9.53 -18.09 -11.44
N GLU A 64 8.40 -17.60 -11.97
CA GLU A 64 8.26 -17.19 -13.38
C GLU A 64 8.87 -15.82 -13.70
N SER A 65 9.13 -15.00 -12.67
CA SER A 65 9.69 -13.64 -12.79
C SER A 65 11.21 -13.61 -12.51
N SER A 66 11.87 -14.75 -12.61
CA SER A 66 13.25 -15.01 -12.17
C SER A 66 14.35 -14.31 -12.99
N SER A 67 14.01 -13.41 -13.90
CA SER A 67 15.01 -12.60 -14.58
C SER A 67 15.59 -11.55 -13.61
N ASN A 68 16.92 -11.38 -13.61
CA ASN A 68 17.59 -10.34 -12.82
C ASN A 68 17.07 -8.93 -13.15
N ALA A 69 16.64 -8.70 -14.40
CA ALA A 69 16.07 -7.43 -14.85
C ALA A 69 14.73 -7.12 -14.16
N THR A 70 13.84 -8.11 -14.06
CA THR A 70 12.56 -7.96 -13.34
C THR A 70 12.80 -7.68 -11.86
N LYS A 71 13.77 -8.37 -11.24
CA LYS A 71 14.14 -8.14 -9.84
C LYS A 71 14.70 -6.72 -9.63
N SER A 72 15.59 -6.24 -10.51
CA SER A 72 16.15 -4.88 -10.46
C SER A 72 15.05 -3.84 -10.52
N ARG A 73 14.13 -3.96 -11.50
CA ARG A 73 13.05 -2.98 -11.72
C ARG A 73 12.19 -2.74 -10.47
N TYR A 74 11.87 -3.77 -9.70
CA TYR A 74 11.08 -3.62 -8.48
C TYR A 74 11.90 -3.06 -7.31
N PHE A 75 13.19 -3.34 -7.24
CA PHE A 75 14.08 -2.70 -6.26
C PHE A 75 14.25 -1.21 -6.56
N ASP A 76 14.44 -0.85 -7.83
CA ASP A 76 14.44 0.54 -8.30
C ASP A 76 13.10 1.21 -7.97
N GLY A 77 12.00 0.47 -8.10
CA GLY A 77 10.68 0.91 -7.68
C GLY A 77 10.56 1.22 -6.19
N VAL A 78 11.19 0.45 -5.31
CA VAL A 78 11.24 0.76 -3.87
C VAL A 78 12.05 2.03 -3.65
N ILE A 79 13.24 2.12 -4.24
CA ILE A 79 14.17 3.24 -4.03
C ILE A 79 13.58 4.55 -4.54
N GLU A 80 13.10 4.58 -5.79
CA GLU A 80 12.57 5.79 -6.42
C GLU A 80 11.29 6.26 -5.73
N ASN A 81 10.38 5.35 -5.38
CA ASN A 81 9.18 5.74 -4.63
C ASN A 81 9.50 6.20 -3.21
N LEU A 82 10.59 5.73 -2.59
CA LEU A 82 11.01 6.22 -1.27
C LEU A 82 11.45 7.69 -1.35
N TRP A 83 12.19 8.06 -2.40
CA TRP A 83 12.57 9.45 -2.64
C TRP A 83 11.36 10.33 -2.96
N LEU A 84 10.48 9.89 -3.85
CA LEU A 84 9.27 10.62 -4.22
C LEU A 84 8.31 10.77 -3.02
N MET A 85 8.18 9.73 -2.20
CA MET A 85 7.40 9.80 -0.96
C MET A 85 7.97 10.86 -0.01
N LYS A 86 9.29 10.94 0.16
CA LYS A 86 9.88 11.96 1.05
C LYS A 86 9.64 13.39 0.55
N GLU A 87 9.57 13.58 -0.76
CA GLU A 87 9.28 14.88 -1.37
C GLU A 87 7.80 15.25 -1.26
N MET A 88 6.90 14.32 -1.61
CA MET A 88 5.46 14.60 -1.74
C MET A 88 4.67 14.30 -0.47
N TYR A 89 5.11 13.32 0.33
CA TYR A 89 4.44 12.79 1.52
C TYR A 89 5.40 12.77 2.73
N PRO A 90 5.92 13.93 3.19
CA PRO A 90 6.99 13.98 4.18
C PRO A 90 6.68 13.32 5.53
N ASP A 91 5.39 13.28 5.91
CA ASP A 91 4.92 12.67 7.16
C ASP A 91 4.51 11.19 7.02
N TRP A 92 4.56 10.64 5.81
CA TRP A 92 4.20 9.25 5.54
C TRP A 92 5.43 8.35 5.60
N ILE A 93 5.18 7.05 5.79
CA ILE A 93 6.19 6.01 5.73
C ILE A 93 5.90 5.01 4.63
N MET A 94 6.95 4.37 4.15
CA MET A 94 6.86 3.27 3.22
C MET A 94 6.82 1.95 3.99
N ARG A 95 5.84 1.11 3.70
CA ARG A 95 5.83 -0.29 4.14
C ARG A 95 5.90 -1.21 2.92
N VAL A 96 6.88 -2.11 2.94
CA VAL A 96 7.12 -3.08 1.86
C VAL A 96 6.90 -4.48 2.42
N TYR A 97 5.79 -5.12 2.04
CA TYR A 97 5.48 -6.49 2.44
C TYR A 97 6.14 -7.47 1.47
N SER A 98 6.97 -8.38 2.01
CA SER A 98 7.86 -9.19 1.17
C SER A 98 8.14 -10.59 1.73
N ASN A 99 8.30 -11.55 0.81
CA ASN A 99 8.84 -12.89 1.08
C ASN A 99 10.33 -13.03 0.74
N ILE A 100 10.96 -11.96 0.26
CA ILE A 100 12.37 -11.98 -0.11
C ILE A 100 13.23 -11.96 1.15
N SER A 101 14.18 -12.90 1.24
CA SER A 101 15.17 -12.94 2.31
C SER A 101 16.01 -11.67 2.37
N PHE A 102 16.47 -11.30 3.56
CA PHE A 102 17.38 -10.16 3.80
C PHE A 102 18.80 -10.45 3.28
N THR A 103 18.98 -10.39 1.97
CA THR A 103 20.30 -10.42 1.30
C THR A 103 21.01 -9.06 1.44
N PRO A 104 22.32 -8.95 1.14
CA PRO A 104 23.02 -7.66 1.17
C PRO A 104 22.30 -6.56 0.39
N GLU A 105 21.75 -6.86 -0.78
CA GLU A 105 21.04 -5.88 -1.62
C GLU A 105 19.73 -5.41 -0.96
N VAL A 106 18.97 -6.33 -0.33
CA VAL A 106 17.77 -5.95 0.43
C VAL A 106 18.16 -5.12 1.65
N CYS A 107 19.24 -5.48 2.32
CA CYS A 107 19.72 -4.76 3.49
C CYS A 107 20.23 -3.35 3.16
N GLU A 108 20.84 -3.14 2.00
CA GLU A 108 21.15 -1.79 1.52
C GLU A 108 19.88 -0.93 1.49
N ILE A 109 18.79 -1.43 0.91
CA ILE A 109 17.50 -0.72 0.83
C ILE A 109 16.89 -0.49 2.21
N VAL A 110 16.83 -1.52 3.07
CA VAL A 110 16.31 -1.42 4.45
C VAL A 110 17.04 -0.33 5.23
N CYS A 111 18.36 -0.19 5.03
CA CYS A 111 19.17 0.79 5.73
C CYS A 111 19.19 2.19 5.08
N LEU A 112 18.55 2.42 3.92
CA LEU A 112 18.61 3.71 3.19
C LEU A 112 18.02 4.88 3.97
N ASP A 113 16.90 4.68 4.64
CA ASP A 113 16.15 5.73 5.34
C ASP A 113 15.43 5.16 6.56
N LYS A 114 15.08 5.97 7.56
CA LYS A 114 14.32 5.55 8.75
C LYS A 114 12.81 5.41 8.52
N ASN A 115 12.29 5.92 7.41
CA ASN A 115 10.87 5.92 7.06
C ASN A 115 10.48 4.77 6.11
N ILE A 116 11.34 3.77 5.93
CA ILE A 116 11.03 2.53 5.22
C ILE A 116 11.02 1.35 6.19
N TYR A 117 9.99 0.52 6.10
CA TYR A 117 9.79 -0.67 6.94
C TYR A 117 9.53 -1.88 6.04
N PHE A 118 10.40 -2.88 6.12
CA PHE A 118 10.21 -4.16 5.44
C PHE A 118 9.45 -5.12 6.34
N CYS A 119 8.30 -5.60 5.87
CA CYS A 119 7.44 -6.52 6.59
C CYS A 119 7.63 -7.93 6.01
N ASN A 120 8.40 -8.79 6.69
CA ASN A 120 8.62 -10.15 6.22
C ASN A 120 7.35 -10.98 6.44
N VAL A 121 6.72 -11.44 5.35
CA VAL A 121 5.45 -12.19 5.41
C VAL A 121 5.57 -13.54 6.11
N HIS A 122 6.78 -14.08 6.25
CA HIS A 122 7.05 -15.29 7.03
C HIS A 122 7.13 -15.03 8.54
N SER A 123 7.08 -13.77 8.97
CA SER A 123 7.38 -13.33 10.33
C SER A 123 6.48 -12.15 10.75
N LEU A 124 5.24 -12.11 10.26
CA LEU A 124 4.29 -11.06 10.66
C LEU A 124 3.80 -11.31 12.11
N PRO A 125 3.79 -10.28 12.97
CA PRO A 125 3.45 -10.44 14.40
C PRO A 125 2.03 -10.98 14.69
N VAL A 126 1.10 -10.78 13.75
CA VAL A 126 -0.35 -10.93 13.97
C VAL A 126 -0.86 -12.36 13.75
N LEU A 127 -0.04 -13.22 13.13
CA LEU A 127 -0.45 -14.58 12.75
C LEU A 127 -0.89 -15.44 13.94
N GLY A 128 -0.58 -15.04 15.19
CA GLY A 128 -0.90 -15.81 16.39
C GLY A 128 -2.00 -15.28 17.31
N LYS A 129 -2.52 -14.04 17.14
CA LYS A 129 -3.30 -13.42 18.23
C LYS A 129 -4.60 -12.69 17.86
N LEU A 130 -4.77 -12.23 16.61
CA LEU A 130 -5.91 -11.35 16.25
C LEU A 130 -6.57 -11.64 14.91
N LEU A 131 -6.08 -12.62 14.16
CA LEU A 131 -6.59 -12.90 12.82
C LEU A 131 -7.37 -14.21 12.83
N CYS A 132 -8.68 -14.12 12.63
CA CYS A 132 -9.51 -15.21 12.11
C CYS A 132 -9.12 -15.56 10.64
N ILE A 133 -7.86 -15.36 10.24
CA ILE A 133 -7.34 -15.91 8.99
C ILE A 133 -7.16 -17.39 9.26
N SER A 134 -8.11 -18.20 8.80
CA SER A 134 -8.00 -19.65 8.76
C SER A 134 -7.02 -20.07 7.66
N GLY A 135 -5.75 -19.69 7.75
CA GLY A 135 -4.77 -19.99 6.71
C GLY A 135 -3.40 -19.35 6.89
N ASN A 136 -2.42 -19.91 6.19
CA ASN A 136 -1.08 -19.34 6.10
C ASN A 136 -1.11 -18.15 5.12
N ILE A 137 -0.67 -16.96 5.55
CA ILE A 137 -0.55 -15.76 4.68
C ILE A 137 0.37 -15.99 3.47
N GLN A 138 1.21 -17.03 3.51
CA GLN A 138 2.01 -17.44 2.35
C GLN A 138 1.15 -18.05 1.22
N ASN A 139 -0.08 -18.44 1.52
CA ASN A 139 -1.01 -19.04 0.56
C ASN A 139 -1.96 -18.00 -0.05
N ILE A 140 -1.93 -16.74 0.40
CA ILE A 140 -2.68 -15.66 -0.26
C ILE A 140 -1.86 -15.05 -1.37
N HIS A 141 -2.55 -14.50 -2.38
CA HIS A 141 -1.89 -13.92 -3.55
C HIS A 141 -0.92 -12.79 -3.15
N PRO A 142 0.39 -12.83 -3.51
CA PRO A 142 1.39 -11.86 -3.02
C PRO A 142 1.09 -10.37 -3.29
N MET A 143 0.39 -10.07 -4.39
CA MET A 143 -0.12 -8.72 -4.69
C MET A 143 -1.03 -8.15 -3.59
N THR A 144 -1.73 -8.97 -2.79
CA THR A 144 -2.63 -8.47 -1.74
C THR A 144 -1.92 -8.22 -0.42
N TRP A 145 -0.64 -8.56 -0.25
CA TRP A 145 0.10 -8.27 0.98
C TRP A 145 0.15 -6.78 1.30
N ARG A 146 0.20 -5.91 0.30
CA ARG A 146 0.05 -4.45 0.46
C ARG A 146 -1.28 -4.01 1.08
N PHE A 147 -2.27 -4.89 1.21
CA PHE A 147 -3.53 -4.58 1.92
C PHE A 147 -3.42 -4.77 3.44
N LEU A 148 -2.32 -5.35 3.94
CA LEU A 148 -2.10 -5.58 5.38
C LEU A 148 -2.01 -4.31 6.23
N ALA A 149 -1.86 -3.13 5.61
CA ALA A 149 -1.96 -1.84 6.31
C ALA A 149 -3.41 -1.53 6.77
N MET A 150 -4.41 -2.14 6.13
CA MET A 150 -5.79 -2.07 6.57
C MET A 150 -5.98 -2.81 7.88
N GLY A 151 -6.63 -2.16 8.84
CA GLY A 151 -6.89 -2.73 10.17
C GLY A 151 -5.68 -2.82 11.10
N ASP A 152 -4.48 -2.41 10.66
CA ASP A 152 -3.31 -2.31 11.52
C ASP A 152 -3.55 -1.23 12.58
N PRO A 153 -3.49 -1.56 13.89
CA PRO A 153 -3.83 -0.62 14.95
C PRO A 153 -2.84 0.55 15.10
N THR A 154 -1.67 0.46 14.46
CA THR A 154 -0.68 1.56 14.42
C THR A 154 -0.91 2.52 13.25
N VAL A 155 -1.78 2.19 12.30
CA VAL A 155 -1.97 2.93 11.05
C VAL A 155 -3.32 3.65 11.05
N THR A 156 -3.29 4.98 10.96
CA THR A 156 -4.51 5.79 10.80
C THR A 156 -4.98 5.80 9.35
N LYS A 157 -4.05 6.01 8.42
CA LYS A 157 -4.35 6.09 6.99
C LYS A 157 -3.33 5.32 6.19
N PHE A 158 -3.78 4.73 5.10
CA PHE A 158 -2.87 4.14 4.14
C PHE A 158 -3.35 4.33 2.72
N VAL A 159 -2.39 4.31 1.80
CA VAL A 159 -2.63 4.18 0.38
C VAL A 159 -1.81 3.02 -0.15
N VAL A 160 -2.35 2.32 -1.14
CA VAL A 160 -1.76 1.14 -1.76
C VAL A 160 -1.26 1.51 -3.14
N ARG A 161 -0.01 1.16 -3.45
CA ARG A 161 0.62 1.45 -4.74
C ARG A 161 1.37 0.25 -5.28
N ASP A 162 1.43 0.15 -6.61
CA ASP A 162 2.29 -0.80 -7.30
C ASP A 162 3.73 -0.28 -7.35
N LEU A 163 4.72 -1.15 -7.09
CA LEU A 163 6.13 -0.76 -7.12
C LEU A 163 6.63 -0.39 -8.51
N ASP A 164 5.95 -0.86 -9.54
CA ASP A 164 6.29 -0.53 -10.91
C ASP A 164 5.56 0.72 -11.42
N SER A 165 4.84 1.42 -10.55
CA SER A 165 4.29 2.75 -10.78
C SER A 165 5.01 3.77 -9.90
N ARG A 166 5.20 4.99 -10.40
CA ARG A 166 5.82 6.08 -9.63
C ARG A 166 4.77 6.99 -9.00
N LEU A 167 5.03 7.40 -7.77
CA LEU A 167 4.28 8.48 -7.14
C LEU A 167 4.42 9.75 -7.98
N SER A 168 3.34 10.51 -8.06
CA SER A 168 3.28 11.76 -8.82
C SER A 168 2.56 12.83 -8.01
N GLN A 169 2.78 14.11 -8.35
CA GLN A 169 2.06 15.19 -7.68
C GLN A 169 0.53 15.03 -7.84
N ARG A 170 0.08 14.56 -9.00
CA ARG A 170 -1.34 14.26 -9.27
C ARG A 170 -1.92 13.20 -8.31
N ASP A 171 -1.13 12.19 -7.97
CA ASP A 171 -1.48 11.18 -6.97
C ASP A 171 -1.69 11.85 -5.60
N LYS A 172 -0.72 12.68 -5.17
CA LYS A 172 -0.79 13.44 -3.93
C LYS A 172 -1.99 14.37 -3.86
N ASP A 173 -2.25 15.13 -4.92
CA ASP A 173 -3.37 16.07 -4.96
C ASP A 173 -4.71 15.33 -4.80
N ALA A 174 -4.86 14.15 -5.41
CA ALA A 174 -6.05 13.31 -5.29
C ALA A 174 -6.17 12.67 -3.90
N VAL A 175 -5.06 12.30 -3.27
CA VAL A 175 -5.04 11.84 -1.87
C VAL A 175 -5.45 12.98 -0.94
N ASP A 176 -4.93 14.19 -1.12
CA ASP A 176 -5.29 15.36 -0.29
C ASP A 176 -6.78 15.71 -0.39
N GLN A 177 -7.30 15.77 -1.61
CA GLN A 177 -8.73 16.00 -1.82
C GLN A 177 -9.58 14.90 -1.15
N TRP A 178 -9.12 13.65 -1.16
CA TRP A 178 -9.78 12.58 -0.43
C TRP A 178 -9.71 12.76 1.08
N GLU A 179 -8.54 13.10 1.64
CA GLU A 179 -8.40 13.32 3.08
C GLU A 179 -9.35 14.41 3.59
N GLU A 180 -9.43 15.52 2.84
CA GLU A 180 -10.32 16.67 3.11
C GLU A 180 -11.80 16.31 2.97
N SER A 181 -12.15 15.37 2.08
CA SER A 181 -13.55 15.01 1.79
C SER A 181 -14.29 14.35 2.96
N GLY A 182 -13.56 13.77 3.93
CA GLY A 182 -14.17 13.00 5.01
C GLY A 182 -14.57 11.56 4.64
N TYR A 183 -14.42 11.12 3.38
CA TYR A 183 -14.72 9.74 2.99
C TYR A 183 -13.74 8.74 3.62
N PRO A 184 -14.21 7.58 4.14
CA PRO A 184 -13.31 6.57 4.71
C PRO A 184 -12.43 5.83 3.70
N ILE A 185 -12.85 5.70 2.44
CA ILE A 185 -12.12 4.91 1.42
C ILE A 185 -11.87 5.77 0.18
N HIS A 186 -10.71 5.57 -0.44
CA HIS A 186 -10.27 6.20 -1.68
C HIS A 186 -10.08 5.19 -2.80
N GLY A 187 -10.39 5.60 -4.02
CA GLY A 187 -9.96 4.93 -5.24
C GLY A 187 -9.56 5.93 -6.32
N MET A 188 -8.85 5.46 -7.33
CA MET A 188 -8.45 6.26 -8.48
C MET A 188 -8.50 5.45 -9.79
N ARG A 189 -8.96 6.09 -10.87
CA ARG A 189 -9.05 5.55 -12.24
C ARG A 189 -8.58 6.58 -13.25
N ASP A 190 -7.28 6.57 -13.51
CA ASP A 190 -6.64 7.65 -14.29
C ASP A 190 -6.28 7.30 -15.74
N HIS A 191 -6.73 6.17 -16.29
CA HIS A 191 -6.40 5.71 -17.65
C HIS A 191 -7.62 5.01 -18.29
N PRO A 192 -7.79 5.00 -19.63
CA PRO A 192 -8.92 4.29 -20.29
C PRO A 192 -9.05 2.79 -19.91
N TRP A 193 -7.95 2.15 -19.51
CA TRP A 193 -7.94 0.75 -19.07
C TRP A 193 -8.19 0.56 -17.58
N HIS A 194 -8.30 1.64 -16.79
CA HIS A 194 -8.59 1.58 -15.36
C HIS A 194 -10.10 1.46 -15.12
N LEU A 195 -10.68 0.32 -15.49
CA LEU A 195 -12.13 0.07 -15.46
C LEU A 195 -12.60 -0.78 -14.27
N ALA A 196 -11.70 -1.19 -13.39
CA ALA A 196 -12.10 -1.87 -12.16
C ALA A 196 -12.81 -0.91 -11.20
N VAL A 197 -13.76 -1.42 -10.42
CA VAL A 197 -14.48 -0.61 -9.41
C VAL A 197 -13.54 0.01 -8.38
N ILE A 198 -12.45 -0.70 -8.04
CA ILE A 198 -11.29 -0.21 -7.30
C ILE A 198 -10.06 -0.83 -7.94
N MET A 199 -9.07 -0.01 -8.28
CA MET A 199 -7.80 -0.47 -8.84
C MET A 199 -6.88 -0.98 -7.72
N GLY A 200 -6.22 -2.12 -7.94
CA GLY A 200 -5.41 -2.80 -6.92
C GLY A 200 -4.21 -2.01 -6.40
N GLY A 201 -3.61 -1.18 -7.26
CA GLY A 201 -2.47 -0.31 -6.95
C GLY A 201 -2.81 1.18 -6.84
N MET A 202 -4.09 1.56 -6.73
CA MET A 202 -4.49 2.98 -6.67
C MET A 202 -5.70 3.20 -5.76
N TRP A 203 -5.62 2.69 -4.54
CA TRP A 203 -6.68 2.86 -3.53
C TRP A 203 -6.07 3.11 -2.15
N GLY A 204 -6.92 3.39 -1.16
CA GLY A 204 -6.49 3.62 0.21
C GLY A 204 -7.68 3.71 1.16
N ALA A 205 -7.41 3.73 2.45
CA ALA A 205 -8.45 3.94 3.44
C ALA A 205 -7.92 4.64 4.70
N ASP A 206 -8.85 5.27 5.39
CA ASP A 206 -8.70 5.83 6.72
C ASP A 206 -9.27 4.80 7.71
N ASN A 207 -8.38 4.05 8.35
CA ASN A 207 -8.73 3.00 9.31
C ASN A 207 -9.54 3.56 10.48
N TYR A 208 -9.28 4.82 10.87
CA TYR A 208 -9.99 5.47 11.96
C TYR A 208 -11.44 5.77 11.57
N LYS A 209 -11.67 6.32 10.36
CA LYS A 209 -13.03 6.62 9.86
C LYS A 209 -13.85 5.37 9.53
N LEU A 210 -13.22 4.25 9.18
CA LEU A 210 -13.93 2.98 8.96
C LEU A 210 -14.41 2.32 10.26
N CYS A 211 -13.87 2.73 11.41
CA CYS A 211 -13.80 1.95 12.65
C CYS A 211 -12.87 0.74 12.51
N LEU A 212 -12.00 0.54 13.52
CA LEU A 212 -10.93 -0.44 13.46
C LEU A 212 -11.44 -1.88 13.33
N ASP A 213 -12.56 -2.20 13.96
CA ASP A 213 -13.23 -3.51 13.89
C ASP A 213 -13.74 -3.81 12.47
N VAL A 214 -14.34 -2.83 11.80
CA VAL A 214 -14.77 -2.95 10.42
C VAL A 214 -13.56 -3.08 9.49
N ALA A 215 -12.51 -2.27 9.70
CA ALA A 215 -11.29 -2.39 8.91
C ALA A 215 -10.64 -3.77 9.07
N GLN A 216 -10.65 -4.33 10.29
CA GLN A 216 -10.16 -5.69 10.57
C GLN A 216 -11.06 -6.77 9.94
N ASP A 217 -12.38 -6.60 9.94
CA ASP A 217 -13.29 -7.53 9.27
C ASP A 217 -13.07 -7.53 7.75
N ILE A 218 -13.02 -6.35 7.13
CA ILE A 218 -12.70 -6.19 5.69
C ILE A 218 -11.35 -6.85 5.40
N GLN A 219 -10.32 -6.56 6.21
CA GLN A 219 -8.99 -7.15 6.04
C GLN A 219 -9.02 -8.68 6.14
N SER A 220 -9.74 -9.24 7.12
CA SER A 220 -9.86 -10.70 7.26
C SER A 220 -10.49 -11.35 6.03
N ASN A 221 -11.43 -10.66 5.37
CA ASN A 221 -12.07 -11.12 4.13
C ASN A 221 -11.18 -10.91 2.89
N LEU A 222 -10.36 -9.86 2.86
CA LEU A 222 -9.37 -9.60 1.79
C LEU A 222 -8.23 -10.63 1.78
N LEU A 223 -7.88 -11.17 2.94
CA LEU A 223 -6.71 -12.04 3.16
C LEU A 223 -7.09 -13.51 3.38
N GLN A 224 -8.21 -13.97 2.82
CA GLN A 224 -8.60 -15.38 2.91
C GLN A 224 -7.76 -16.25 1.97
N PRO A 225 -7.31 -17.45 2.41
CA PRO A 225 -6.50 -18.36 1.60
C PRO A 225 -7.28 -19.06 0.48
N ASN A 226 -8.62 -18.97 0.49
CA ASN A 226 -9.47 -19.52 -0.58
C ASN A 226 -9.48 -18.64 -1.84
N TRP A 227 -8.98 -17.39 -1.76
CA TRP A 227 -8.62 -16.59 -2.91
C TRP A 227 -7.30 -17.14 -3.48
N THR A 228 -7.40 -18.30 -4.15
CA THR A 228 -6.24 -18.95 -4.72
C THR A 228 -5.61 -18.10 -5.83
N ILE A 229 -4.31 -18.29 -6.04
CA ILE A 229 -3.51 -17.56 -7.04
C ILE A 229 -4.13 -17.63 -8.44
N ASP A 230 -4.83 -18.72 -8.76
CA ASP A 230 -5.40 -18.99 -10.08
C ASP A 230 -6.83 -18.45 -10.28
N MET A 231 -7.54 -18.04 -9.21
CA MET A 231 -8.98 -17.81 -9.28
C MET A 231 -9.41 -16.34 -9.26
N TYR A 232 -8.63 -15.44 -8.65
CA TYR A 232 -9.03 -14.03 -8.49
C TYR A 232 -7.84 -13.08 -8.50
N ASN A 233 -7.92 -12.03 -9.33
CA ASN A 233 -7.00 -10.90 -9.18
C ASN A 233 -7.45 -10.00 -8.02
N ASP A 234 -6.51 -9.24 -7.48
CA ASP A 234 -6.71 -8.34 -6.34
C ASP A 234 -7.87 -7.35 -6.54
N GLN A 235 -8.10 -6.88 -7.76
CA GLN A 235 -9.20 -5.97 -8.10
C GLN A 235 -10.58 -6.60 -7.94
N GLN A 236 -10.73 -7.89 -8.27
CA GLN A 236 -12.00 -8.60 -8.07
C GLN A 236 -12.31 -8.77 -6.58
N ILE A 237 -11.30 -9.08 -5.76
CA ILE A 237 -11.46 -9.20 -4.31
C ILE A 237 -11.87 -7.85 -3.72
N LEU A 238 -11.21 -6.76 -4.12
CA LEU A 238 -11.61 -5.40 -3.73
C LEU A 238 -13.04 -5.07 -4.14
N GLY A 239 -13.48 -5.52 -5.32
CA GLY A 239 -14.86 -5.36 -5.77
C GLY A 239 -15.88 -6.02 -4.85
N ASN A 240 -15.61 -7.26 -4.43
CA ASN A 240 -16.51 -8.05 -3.61
C ASN A 240 -16.50 -7.64 -2.13
N VAL A 241 -15.31 -7.36 -1.59
CA VAL A 241 -15.10 -7.18 -0.14
C VAL A 241 -15.17 -5.72 0.27
N VAL A 242 -14.70 -4.79 -0.57
CA VAL A 242 -14.64 -3.36 -0.24
C VAL A 242 -15.74 -2.60 -0.95
N TYR A 243 -15.80 -2.70 -2.28
CA TYR A 243 -16.70 -1.85 -3.07
C TYR A 243 -18.18 -2.19 -2.86
N ALA A 244 -18.58 -3.45 -3.04
CA ALA A 244 -19.98 -3.85 -2.97
C ALA A 244 -20.63 -3.53 -1.61
N PRO A 245 -20.00 -3.81 -0.45
CA PRO A 245 -20.61 -3.54 0.86
C PRO A 245 -20.48 -2.07 1.32
N HIS A 246 -19.55 -1.29 0.76
CA HIS A 246 -19.19 0.04 1.27
C HIS A 246 -19.20 1.14 0.20
N ARG A 247 -19.94 0.96 -0.89
CA ARG A 247 -20.00 1.91 -2.03
C ARG A 247 -20.24 3.36 -1.61
N ASN A 248 -21.09 3.60 -0.61
CA ASN A 248 -21.40 4.94 -0.10
C ASN A 248 -20.30 5.56 0.78
N LYS A 249 -19.25 4.83 1.11
CA LYS A 249 -18.08 5.27 1.88
C LYS A 249 -16.84 5.50 1.02
N ILE A 250 -16.96 5.38 -0.30
CA ILE A 250 -15.84 5.48 -1.24
C ILE A 250 -15.93 6.77 -2.02
N LEU A 251 -14.85 7.55 -2.01
CA LEU A 251 -14.61 8.61 -2.98
C LEU A 251 -13.66 8.07 -4.04
N THR A 252 -14.02 8.21 -5.32
CA THR A 252 -13.13 7.82 -6.41
C THR A 252 -12.89 8.95 -7.39
N HIS A 253 -11.62 9.22 -7.68
CA HIS A 253 -11.23 10.10 -8.77
C HIS A 253 -11.17 9.33 -10.09
N ASP A 254 -11.66 9.92 -11.16
CA ASP A 254 -11.81 9.25 -12.44
C ASP A 254 -11.61 10.19 -13.62
N SER A 255 -10.80 9.76 -14.59
CA SER A 255 -10.49 10.53 -15.80
C SER A 255 -11.26 10.02 -17.03
N PHE A 256 -11.82 8.80 -17.00
CA PHE A 256 -12.37 8.14 -18.21
C PHE A 256 -13.68 7.38 -18.02
N ALA A 257 -13.91 6.79 -16.85
CA ALA A 257 -15.02 5.88 -16.60
C ALA A 257 -16.21 6.54 -15.87
N CYS A 258 -16.32 7.88 -15.84
CA CYS A 258 -17.42 8.60 -15.15
C CYS A 258 -18.82 8.34 -15.75
N ASN A 259 -18.89 7.91 -17.01
CA ASN A 259 -20.15 7.44 -17.61
C ASN A 259 -20.62 6.10 -17.03
N ILE A 260 -19.68 5.27 -16.59
CA ILE A 260 -19.91 3.95 -15.99
C ILE A 260 -20.12 4.11 -14.48
N PHE A 261 -19.28 4.91 -13.84
CA PHE A 261 -19.27 5.17 -12.41
C PHE A 261 -19.70 6.61 -12.11
N GLN A 262 -21.01 6.87 -12.15
CA GLN A 262 -21.56 8.23 -12.05
C GLN A 262 -21.30 8.94 -10.71
N ASP A 263 -20.91 8.18 -9.68
CA ASP A 263 -20.56 8.72 -8.36
C ASP A 263 -19.07 9.05 -8.22
N SER A 264 -18.27 8.87 -9.29
CA SER A 264 -16.88 9.33 -9.29
C SER A 264 -16.79 10.83 -9.52
N ILE A 265 -15.69 11.41 -9.04
CA ILE A 265 -15.36 12.81 -9.25
C ILE A 265 -14.14 12.93 -10.18
N PRO A 266 -13.99 14.04 -10.90
CA PRO A 266 -12.79 14.30 -11.69
C PRO A 266 -11.56 14.43 -10.78
N PHE A 267 -10.38 14.15 -11.32
CA PHE A 267 -9.12 14.48 -10.62
C PHE A 267 -8.98 15.99 -10.36
N PRO A 268 -8.34 16.38 -9.24
CA PRO A 268 -8.25 17.78 -8.84
C PRO A 268 -7.28 18.61 -9.69
N THR A 269 -6.31 17.98 -10.35
CA THR A 269 -5.31 18.67 -11.16
C THR A 269 -5.33 18.22 -12.60
N LYS A 270 -4.66 18.98 -13.48
CA LYS A 270 -4.39 18.56 -14.86
C LYS A 270 -3.13 17.70 -14.86
N ARG A 271 -2.99 16.74 -15.80
CA ARG A 271 -1.70 16.07 -16.01
C ARG A 271 -0.60 17.09 -16.29
N SER A 272 0.59 16.79 -15.78
CA SER A 272 1.82 17.50 -16.14
C SER A 272 2.14 17.34 -17.62
N ASN A 273 1.98 16.11 -18.14
CA ASN A 273 2.17 15.72 -19.53
C ASN A 273 1.03 14.81 -20.01
N ASP A 274 0.68 14.84 -21.29
CA ASP A 274 -0.49 14.14 -21.86
C ASP A 274 -0.40 12.59 -21.84
N TRP A 275 0.70 12.03 -21.35
CA TRP A 275 0.92 10.59 -21.22
C TRP A 275 1.20 10.13 -19.78
N ASP A 276 1.23 11.05 -18.81
CA ASP A 276 1.54 10.72 -17.42
C ASP A 276 0.27 10.52 -16.60
N PHE A 277 0.10 9.33 -16.02
CA PHE A 277 -1.09 8.95 -15.26
C PHE A 277 -0.77 8.21 -13.97
N VAL A 278 -1.66 8.34 -12.98
CA VAL A 278 -1.57 7.61 -11.72
C VAL A 278 -1.72 6.11 -12.00
N GLY A 279 -0.75 5.30 -11.54
CA GLY A 279 -0.68 3.87 -11.83
C GLY A 279 0.00 3.52 -13.16
N ARG A 280 0.75 4.46 -13.75
CA ARG A 280 1.54 4.19 -14.96
C ARG A 280 2.71 3.25 -14.68
N ILE A 281 2.69 2.12 -15.36
CA ILE A 281 3.77 1.14 -15.40
C ILE A 281 5.05 1.77 -15.99
N HIS A 282 6.06 1.93 -15.14
CA HIS A 282 7.41 2.33 -15.49
C HIS A 282 8.23 1.09 -15.86
N ALA A 283 8.43 0.86 -17.16
CA ALA A 283 9.29 -0.19 -17.70
C ALA A 283 10.21 0.39 -18.77
N GLU A 284 11.46 -0.08 -18.81
CA GLU A 284 12.40 0.29 -19.87
C GLU A 284 11.82 -0.03 -21.25
N GLY A 285 11.88 0.93 -22.18
CA GLY A 285 11.40 0.76 -23.56
C GLY A 285 9.91 1.01 -23.78
N ASN A 286 9.12 1.32 -22.74
CA ASN A 286 7.74 1.79 -22.93
C ASN A 286 7.75 3.21 -23.49
N THR A 287 7.56 3.33 -24.81
CA THR A 287 7.24 4.61 -25.44
C THR A 287 5.86 5.06 -24.97
N PRO A 288 5.70 6.28 -24.43
CA PRO A 288 4.40 6.78 -24.06
C PRO A 288 3.51 6.88 -25.31
N THR A 289 2.40 6.15 -25.35
CA THR A 289 1.36 6.39 -26.35
C THR A 289 0.53 7.60 -25.93
N ALA A 290 0.20 8.46 -26.89
CA ALA A 290 -0.71 9.58 -26.64
C ALA A 290 -2.03 9.05 -26.06
N MET A 291 -2.46 9.57 -24.91
CA MET A 291 -3.73 9.17 -24.31
C MET A 291 -4.91 9.70 -25.12
N GLU A 292 -6.04 9.03 -24.99
CA GLU A 292 -7.32 9.53 -25.50
C GLU A 292 -7.73 10.79 -24.72
N LYS A 293 -8.54 11.65 -25.36
CA LYS A 293 -9.11 12.81 -24.67
C LYS A 293 -10.07 12.35 -23.58
N CYS A 294 -9.99 12.95 -22.41
CA CYS A 294 -10.94 12.70 -21.35
C CYS A 294 -12.38 13.04 -21.77
N PRO A 295 -13.37 12.20 -21.42
CA PRO A 295 -14.78 12.55 -21.59
C PRO A 295 -15.10 13.87 -20.89
N PRO A 296 -15.93 14.77 -21.48
CA PRO A 296 -16.29 16.03 -20.84
C PRO A 296 -16.89 15.89 -19.43
N LEU A 297 -17.57 14.77 -19.15
CA LEU A 297 -18.15 14.45 -17.85
C LEU A 297 -17.08 14.11 -16.78
N CYS A 298 -15.88 13.70 -17.20
CA CYS A 298 -14.75 13.42 -16.31
C CYS A 298 -13.84 14.63 -16.10
N ARG A 299 -14.25 15.83 -16.55
CA ARG A 299 -13.46 17.06 -16.40
C ARG A 299 -14.04 17.89 -15.27
N PRO A 300 -13.22 18.48 -14.39
CA PRO A 300 -13.74 19.34 -13.34
C PRO A 300 -14.36 20.61 -13.93
N ASN A 301 -15.30 21.20 -13.20
CA ASN A 301 -15.99 22.42 -13.67
C ASN A 301 -15.01 23.57 -13.97
N TYR A 302 -13.95 23.72 -13.18
CA TYR A 302 -12.88 24.70 -13.41
C TYR A 302 -11.86 24.25 -14.46
N GLY A 303 -11.84 22.96 -14.82
CA GLY A 303 -10.94 22.36 -15.80
C GLY A 303 -11.65 21.82 -17.04
N ARG A 304 -12.80 22.39 -17.43
CA ARG A 304 -13.58 21.90 -18.59
C ARG A 304 -12.78 21.88 -19.90
N THR A 305 -11.77 22.73 -20.01
CA THR A 305 -10.85 22.83 -21.15
C THR A 305 -9.72 21.80 -21.13
N TRP A 306 -9.59 21.00 -20.07
CA TRP A 306 -8.57 19.95 -19.98
C TRP A 306 -8.97 18.77 -20.86
N GLU A 307 -8.50 18.78 -22.11
CA GLU A 307 -8.75 17.67 -23.03
C GLU A 307 -8.02 16.39 -22.61
N TYR A 308 -6.85 16.55 -22.00
CA TYR A 308 -6.08 15.49 -21.35
C TYR A 308 -6.07 15.80 -19.86
N CYS A 309 -7.17 15.42 -19.23
CA CYS A 309 -7.21 15.21 -17.80
C CYS A 309 -6.47 13.90 -17.51
#